data_AF-A0A662GSG4-F1
#
_entry.id   AF-A0A662GSG4-F1
#
_cell.length_a   1.000
_cell.length_b   1.000
_cell.length_c   1.000
_cell.angle_alpha   90.00
_cell.angle_beta   90.00
_cell.angle_gamma   90.00
#
_symmetry.space_group_name_H-M   'P 1'
#
loop_
_entity.id
_entity.type
_entity.pdbx_description
1 polymer ?
#
loop_
_entity_poly.entity_id
_entity_poly.type
_entity_poly.pdbx_seq_one_letter_code
_entity_poly.pdbx_strand_id
1 'polypeptide(L)'
;MRAYRSSEMAVYVLKRSIVVEILAAGLEGAPLPCSQLYVIDAADVTSVRVEGGEVVVELRGGGSVRLAVDRPLELARDVERLARASSSGSRRVGH
;
A
#
# COMPACT_ATOMS: atom_id res chain seq x y z
N MET A 1 13.59 0.30 -1.73
CA MET A 1 12.42 -0.33 -1.09
C MET A 1 12.34 0.20 0.33
N ARG A 2 11.16 0.66 0.76
CA ARG A 2 10.89 1.03 2.16
C ARG A 2 9.79 0.14 2.72
N ALA A 3 9.87 -0.20 3.99
CA ALA A 3 8.89 -1.04 4.68
C ALA A 3 8.32 -0.30 5.89
N TYR A 4 7.01 -0.39 6.04
CA TYR A 4 6.23 0.11 7.17
C TYR A 4 5.53 -1.07 7.81
N ARG A 5 5.46 -1.13 9.14
CA ARG A 5 4.96 -2.31 9.85
C ARG A 5 4.04 -1.90 10.99
N SER A 6 3.23 -2.84 11.42
CA SER A 6 2.56 -2.92 12.71
C SER A 6 2.60 -4.38 13.18
N SER A 7 1.93 -4.69 14.28
CA SER A 7 1.76 -6.07 14.75
C SER A 7 0.94 -6.95 13.81
N GLU A 8 0.10 -6.36 12.96
CA GLU A 8 -0.87 -7.08 12.12
C GLU A 8 -0.55 -7.00 10.62
N MET A 9 0.28 -6.05 10.19
CA MET A 9 0.60 -5.90 8.77
C MET A 9 1.99 -5.34 8.50
N ALA A 10 2.47 -5.61 7.29
CA ALA A 10 3.62 -4.94 6.71
C ALA A 10 3.25 -4.36 5.34
N VAL A 11 3.71 -3.16 5.04
CA VAL A 11 3.53 -2.47 3.76
C VAL A 11 4.89 -2.17 3.17
N TYR A 12 5.15 -2.70 1.97
CA TYR A 12 6.39 -2.50 1.24
C TYR A 12 6.14 -1.55 0.07
N VAL A 13 6.80 -0.40 0.10
CA VAL A 13 6.79 0.58 -0.99
C VAL A 13 7.91 0.23 -1.98
N LEU A 14 7.52 -0.26 -3.14
CA LEU A 14 8.40 -0.64 -4.25
C LEU A 14 8.50 0.51 -5.27
N LYS A 15 9.21 0.26 -6.39
CA LYS A 15 9.44 1.27 -7.42
C LYS A 15 8.17 1.68 -8.17
N ARG A 16 7.19 0.78 -8.29
CA ARG A 16 5.95 0.98 -9.09
C ARG A 16 4.69 0.48 -8.42
N SER A 17 4.80 -0.13 -7.25
CA SER A 17 3.68 -0.76 -6.56
C SER A 17 3.88 -0.68 -5.06
N ILE A 18 2.81 -0.91 -4.33
CA ILE A 18 2.87 -1.22 -2.90
C ILE A 18 2.42 -2.66 -2.71
N VAL A 19 3.12 -3.38 -1.83
CA VAL A 19 2.75 -4.72 -1.39
C VAL A 19 2.28 -4.63 0.05
N VAL A 20 1.08 -5.14 0.31
CA VAL A 20 0.50 -5.21 1.64
C VAL A 20 0.50 -6.67 2.06
N GLU A 21 1.18 -6.96 3.15
CA GLU A 21 1.23 -8.24 3.81
C GLU A 21 0.39 -8.16 5.08
N ILE A 22 -0.68 -8.94 5.13
CA ILE A 22 -1.49 -9.11 6.33
C ILE A 22 -0.95 -10.33 7.05
N LEU A 23 -0.41 -10.11 8.24
CA LEU A 23 0.13 -11.14 9.11
C LEU A 23 -1.07 -11.81 9.79
N ALA A 24 -1.42 -13.03 9.40
CA ALA A 24 -2.55 -13.71 10.02
C ALA A 24 -2.23 -14.01 11.49
N ALA A 25 -2.85 -13.26 12.40
CA ALA A 25 -3.05 -13.72 13.76
C ALA A 25 -4.21 -14.72 13.73
N GLY A 26 -3.94 -16.01 13.94
CA GLY A 26 -5.00 -16.97 14.29
C GLY A 26 -5.36 -18.08 13.29
N LEU A 27 -4.46 -18.47 12.37
CA LEU A 27 -4.60 -19.79 11.74
C LEU A 27 -4.03 -20.88 12.67
N GLU A 28 -4.72 -21.14 13.79
CA GLU A 28 -4.43 -22.30 14.62
C GLU A 28 -4.52 -23.58 13.75
N GLY A 29 -3.44 -24.34 13.67
CA GLY A 29 -3.38 -25.60 12.91
C GLY A 29 -2.86 -25.48 11.46
N ALA A 30 -2.50 -24.29 10.97
CA ALA A 30 -1.76 -24.20 9.71
C ALA A 30 -0.30 -24.65 9.91
N PRO A 31 0.25 -25.53 9.05
CA PRO A 31 1.60 -26.07 9.21
C PRO A 31 2.70 -25.00 9.02
N LEU A 32 2.36 -23.85 8.45
CA LEU A 32 3.23 -22.68 8.29
C LEU A 32 2.42 -21.41 8.52
N PRO A 33 3.02 -20.32 9.05
CA PRO A 33 2.37 -19.03 9.12
C PRO A 33 1.94 -18.59 7.72
N CYS A 34 0.63 -18.44 7.51
CA CYS A 34 0.10 -17.95 6.24
C CYS A 34 -0.07 -16.42 6.32
N SER A 35 0.49 -15.71 5.36
CA SER A 35 0.24 -14.28 5.16
C SER A 35 -0.64 -14.09 3.93
N GLN A 36 -1.59 -13.15 3.98
CA GLN A 36 -2.26 -12.70 2.76
C GLN A 36 -1.44 -11.56 2.15
N LEU A 37 -1.19 -11.63 0.85
CA LEU A 37 -0.44 -10.62 0.11
C LEU A 37 -1.35 -9.95 -0.91
N TYR A 38 -1.39 -8.62 -0.87
CA TYR A 38 -2.08 -7.78 -1.85
C TYR A 38 -1.05 -6.89 -2.54
N VAL A 39 -1.13 -6.78 -3.86
CA VAL A 39 -0.28 -5.90 -4.66
C VAL A 39 -1.16 -4.84 -5.29
N ILE A 40 -0.81 -3.57 -5.06
CA ILE A 40 -1.51 -2.41 -5.61
C ILE A 40 -0.54 -1.69 -6.54
N ASP A 41 -0.90 -1.57 -7.83
CA ASP A 41 -0.14 -0.75 -8.77
C ASP A 41 -0.30 0.72 -8.40
N ALA A 42 0.82 1.44 -8.34
CA ALA A 42 0.80 2.86 -8.04
C ALA A 42 0.06 3.69 -9.09
N ALA A 43 -0.06 3.20 -10.32
CA ALA A 43 -0.83 3.85 -11.38
C ALA A 43 -2.35 3.82 -11.12
N ASP A 44 -2.82 2.92 -10.25
CA ASP A 44 -4.23 2.80 -9.87
C ASP A 44 -4.57 3.58 -8.62
N VAL A 45 -3.58 4.11 -7.89
CA VAL A 45 -3.82 4.98 -6.73
C VAL A 45 -4.31 6.35 -7.21
N THR A 46 -5.52 6.74 -6.79
CA THR A 46 -6.14 8.02 -7.13
C THR A 46 -5.97 9.07 -6.03
N SER A 47 -6.02 8.65 -4.76
CA SER A 47 -5.78 9.53 -3.62
C SER A 47 -5.19 8.76 -2.44
N VAL A 48 -4.50 9.49 -1.56
CA VAL A 48 -3.92 8.97 -0.32
C VAL A 48 -4.23 9.96 0.78
N ARG A 49 -4.80 9.51 1.90
CA ARG A 49 -5.05 10.34 3.08
C ARG A 49 -4.81 9.55 4.37
N VAL A 50 -4.73 10.26 5.48
CA VAL A 50 -4.64 9.64 6.81
C VAL A 50 -5.91 9.95 7.59
N GLU A 51 -6.58 8.91 8.06
CA GLU A 51 -7.83 8.98 8.83
C GLU A 51 -7.75 8.06 10.04
N GLY A 52 -8.02 8.57 11.24
CA GLY A 52 -8.03 7.72 12.45
C GLY A 52 -6.70 7.04 12.77
N GLY A 53 -5.57 7.55 12.27
CA GLY A 53 -4.26 6.92 12.40
C GLY A 53 -3.91 5.89 11.33
N GLU A 54 -4.80 5.65 10.37
CA GLU A 54 -4.58 4.72 9.26
C GLU A 54 -4.34 5.45 7.94
N VAL A 55 -3.58 4.85 7.03
CA VAL A 55 -3.46 5.35 5.65
C VAL A 55 -4.61 4.77 4.83
N VAL A 56 -5.43 5.64 4.26
CA VAL A 56 -6.49 5.29 3.31
C VAL A 56 -5.98 5.57 1.91
N VAL A 57 -5.93 4.51 1.09
CA VAL A 57 -5.53 4.58 -0.32
C VAL A 57 -6.78 4.36 -1.17
N GLU A 58 -7.19 5.35 -1.95
CA GLU A 58 -8.27 5.20 -2.91
C GLU A 58 -7.75 4.71 -4.25
N LEU A 59 -8.51 3.81 -4.87
CA LEU A 59 -8.13 3.13 -6.10
C LEU A 59 -9.05 3.52 -7.27
N ARG A 60 -8.47 3.53 -8.47
CA ARG A 60 -9.20 3.64 -9.73
C ARG A 60 -10.18 2.47 -9.83
N GLY A 61 -11.45 2.76 -10.06
CA GLY A 61 -12.52 1.76 -10.09
C GLY A 61 -13.44 1.76 -8.87
N GLY A 62 -13.22 2.63 -7.89
CA GLY A 62 -14.19 2.87 -6.81
C GLY A 62 -14.04 1.94 -5.60
N GLY A 63 -12.80 1.77 -5.14
CA GLY A 63 -12.48 1.04 -3.90
C GLY A 63 -11.47 1.80 -3.04
N SER A 64 -11.31 1.38 -1.79
CA SER A 64 -10.26 1.91 -0.90
C SER A 64 -9.65 0.80 -0.06
N VAL A 65 -8.38 0.99 0.33
CA VAL A 65 -7.64 0.09 1.22
C VAL A 65 -7.17 0.90 2.42
N ARG A 66 -7.40 0.36 3.63
CA ARG A 66 -6.94 0.96 4.90
C ARG A 66 -5.70 0.22 5.38
N LEU A 67 -4.66 0.97 5.72
CA LEU A 67 -3.36 0.45 6.13
C LEU A 67 -3.02 0.97 7.53
N ALA A 68 -3.12 0.10 8.53
CA ALA A 68 -2.78 0.37 9.92
C ALA A 68 -1.30 0.00 10.18
N VAL A 69 -0.42 1.00 10.04
CA VAL A 69 1.02 0.88 10.30
C VAL A 69 1.43 1.85 11.41
N ASP A 70 2.54 1.57 12.10
CA ASP A 70 3.02 2.38 13.23
C ASP A 70 3.41 3.82 12.83
N ARG A 71 3.72 4.03 11.54
CA ARG A 71 4.18 5.32 10.99
C ARG A 71 3.33 5.73 9.78
N PRO A 72 2.04 6.06 9.98
CA PRO A 72 1.08 6.26 8.88
C PRO A 72 1.39 7.50 8.04
N LEU A 73 1.84 8.60 8.68
CA LEU A 73 2.18 9.84 7.98
C LEU A 73 3.37 9.68 7.01
N GLU A 74 4.38 8.90 7.40
CA GLU A 74 5.52 8.61 6.53
C GLU A 74 5.11 7.70 5.37
N LEU A 75 4.32 6.67 5.63
CA LEU A 75 3.79 5.79 4.58
C LEU A 75 2.95 6.58 3.58
N ALA A 76 2.00 7.40 4.04
CA ALA A 76 1.13 8.19 3.17
C ALA A 76 1.93 9.08 2.21
N ARG A 77 2.95 9.78 2.72
CA ARG A 77 3.85 10.62 1.89
C ARG A 77 4.60 9.80 0.84
N ASP A 78 5.07 8.62 1.20
CA ASP A 78 5.81 7.75 0.28
C ASP A 78 4.91 7.18 -0.82
N VAL A 79 3.69 6.75 -0.49
CA VAL A 79 2.70 6.27 -1.46
C VAL A 79 2.23 7.40 -2.37
N GLU A 80 1.99 8.60 -1.83
CA GLU A 80 1.58 9.75 -2.64
C GLU A 80 2.66 10.15 -3.65
N ARG A 81 3.93 10.19 -3.23
CA ARG A 81 5.05 10.44 -4.17
C ARG A 81 5.14 9.38 -5.25
N LEU A 82 4.93 8.12 -4.89
CA LEU A 82 4.94 7.01 -5.83
C LEU A 82 3.82 7.14 -6.87
N ALA A 83 2.57 7.41 -6.44
CA ALA A 83 1.43 7.60 -7.32
C ALA A 83 1.62 8.79 -8.29
N ARG A 84 2.15 9.92 -7.80
CA ARG A 84 2.47 11.09 -8.63
C ARG A 84 3.56 10.80 -9.68
N ALA A 85 4.57 10.00 -9.33
CA ALA A 85 5.60 9.60 -10.28
C ALA A 85 5.03 8.71 -11.39
N SER A 86 4.13 7.79 -11.05
CA SER A 86 3.48 6.89 -12.01
C SER A 86 2.55 7.61 -12.99
N SER A 87 1.80 8.62 -12.54
CA SER A 87 0.93 9.43 -13.42
C SER A 87 1.72 10.36 -14.35
N SER A 88 2.89 10.85 -13.89
CA SER A 88 3.78 11.70 -14.70
C SER A 88 4.49 10.92 -15.83
N GLY A 89 4.77 9.63 -15.62
CA GLY A 89 5.40 8.75 -16.61
C GLY A 89 4.50 8.40 -17.80
N SER A 90 3.18 8.40 -17.61
CA SER A 90 2.19 8.05 -18.65
C SER A 90 2.10 9.11 -19.77
N ARG A 91 2.64 10.31 -19.59
CA ARG A 91 2.50 11.44 -20.53
C ARG A 91 3.60 11.53 -21.59
N ARG A 92 4.60 10.62 -21.58
CA ARG A 92 5.78 10.67 -22.46
C ARG A 92 5.79 9.68 -23.63
N VAL A 93 4.74 8.88 -23.83
CA VAL A 93 4.65 7.95 -24.97
C VAL A 93 3.54 8.44 -25.88
N GLY A 94 3.89 9.36 -26.78
CA GLY A 94 2.98 9.98 -27.73
C GLY A 94 3.78 10.88 -28.67
N HIS A 95 4.62 10.25 -29.49
CA HIS A 95 5.20 10.83 -30.69
C HIS A 95 5.18 9.78 -31.80
#